data_AF-A0A3G9G9B4-F1
#
_entry.id   AF-A0A3G9G9B4-F1
#
_cell.length_a   1.000
_cell.length_b   1.000
_cell.length_c   1.000
_cell.angle_alpha   90.00
_cell.angle_beta   90.00
_cell.angle_gamma   90.00
#
_symmetry.space_group_name_H-M   'P 1'
#
loop_
_entity.id
_entity.type
_entity.pdbx_description
1 polymer ?
#
loop_
_entity_poly.entity_id
_entity_poly.type
_entity_poly.pdbx_seq_one_letter_code
_entity_poly.pdbx_strand_id
1 'polypeptide(L)'
;MNDASRVWVYADDGRLICTAEWNANVRSFFPVSVIEQARDRRAAGRINRLQAHLDEVQAERRGQPAIEAQQEIVIPGVISGTREQLAEAAAQARIQRQPIAAKSVPSPTLRLVDVAPTPAPSNVLSLPDTPDARYRYFCTLRDRHQRGEPLGERELDWLLNKYVRTNEYRTLSQR
;
A
#
# COMPACT_ATOMS: atom_id res chain seq x y z
N MET A 1 8.80 36.18 32.37
CA MET A 1 9.86 35.63 31.50
C MET A 1 9.24 35.55 30.11
N ASN A 2 9.54 36.50 29.24
CA ASN A 2 8.79 36.72 28.00
C ASN A 2 9.38 35.86 26.88
N ASP A 3 8.56 35.07 26.20
CA ASP A 3 8.98 34.30 25.03
C ASP A 3 8.91 35.18 23.78
N ALA A 4 10.07 35.56 23.25
CA ALA A 4 10.19 36.40 22.06
C ALA A 4 10.05 35.62 20.74
N SER A 5 9.82 34.30 20.79
CA SER A 5 9.79 33.44 19.60
C SER A 5 8.53 33.65 18.75
N ARG A 6 7.46 34.21 19.32
CA ARG A 6 6.19 34.44 18.63
C ARG A 6 5.60 35.79 19.00
N VAL A 7 5.14 36.52 17.98
CA VAL A 7 4.45 37.81 18.13
C VAL A 7 3.04 37.72 17.55
N TRP A 8 2.10 38.39 18.21
CA TRP A 8 0.72 38.52 17.72
C TRP A 8 0.59 39.84 16.96
N VAL A 9 0.15 39.78 15.71
CA VAL A 9 -0.06 40.95 14.86
C VAL A 9 -1.55 41.30 14.88
N TYR A 10 -1.86 42.46 15.41
CA TYR A 10 -3.21 43.02 15.45
C TYR A 10 -3.35 44.15 14.43
N ALA A 11 -4.55 44.33 13.90
CA ALA A 11 -4.93 45.53 13.15
C ALA A 11 -5.11 46.72 14.11
N ASP A 12 -5.18 47.92 13.55
CA ASP A 12 -5.43 49.18 14.27
C ASP A 12 -6.78 49.21 14.98
N ASP A 13 -7.76 48.47 14.47
CA ASP A 13 -9.06 48.21 15.10
C ASP A 13 -9.01 47.18 16.26
N GLY A 14 -7.84 46.61 16.55
CA GLY A 14 -7.64 45.61 17.60
C GLY A 14 -7.97 44.16 17.19
N ARG A 15 -8.31 43.90 15.93
CA ARG A 15 -8.56 42.55 15.42
C ARG A 15 -7.26 41.76 15.22
N LEU A 16 -7.21 40.52 15.68
CA LEU A 16 -6.06 39.63 15.44
C LEU A 16 -5.99 39.26 13.95
N ILE A 17 -4.87 39.58 13.30
CA ILE A 17 -4.61 39.22 11.90
C ILE A 17 -3.96 37.85 11.84
N CYS A 18 -2.81 37.69 12.51
CA CYS A 18 -2.06 36.44 12.52
C CYS A 18 -1.09 36.36 13.70
N THR A 19 -0.57 35.14 13.92
CA THR A 19 0.61 34.92 14.74
C THR A 19 1.82 34.82 13.81
N ALA A 20 2.86 35.58 14.10
CA ALA A 20 4.12 35.52 13.38
C ALA A 20 5.18 34.90 14.26
N GLU A 21 5.90 33.94 13.71
CA GLU A 21 6.97 33.22 14.40
C GLU A 21 8.32 33.72 13.90
N TRP A 22 9.26 33.89 14.82
CA TRP A 22 10.63 34.27 14.51
C TRP A 22 11.28 33.21 13.62
N ASN A 23 11.87 33.63 12.51
CA ASN A 23 12.54 32.76 11.52
C ASN A 23 11.66 31.70 10.83
N ALA A 24 10.33 31.78 10.87
CA ALA A 24 9.46 30.78 10.27
C ALA A 24 9.59 30.63 8.74
N ASN A 25 10.11 31.65 8.03
CA ASN A 25 10.34 31.60 6.59
C ASN A 25 11.84 31.66 6.22
N VAL A 26 12.73 31.24 7.12
CA VAL A 26 14.16 31.13 6.77
C VAL A 26 14.32 30.07 5.68
N ARG A 27 14.95 30.48 4.57
CA ARG A 27 15.30 29.60 3.46
C ARG A 27 16.78 29.76 3.16
N SER A 28 17.41 28.68 2.72
CA SER A 28 18.80 28.71 2.26
C SER A 28 18.94 29.69 1.09
N PHE A 29 19.98 30.53 1.13
CA PHE A 29 20.28 31.49 0.06
C PHE A 29 20.60 30.78 -1.27
N PHE A 30 21.26 29.61 -1.19
CA PHE A 30 21.53 28.75 -2.34
C PHE A 30 20.63 27.50 -2.32
N PRO A 31 20.21 26.99 -3.50
CA PRO A 31 19.44 25.76 -3.58
C PRO A 31 20.29 24.56 -3.15
N VAL A 32 19.75 23.76 -2.23
CA VAL A 32 20.35 22.48 -1.82
C VAL A 32 20.22 21.48 -2.95
N SER A 33 21.24 20.66 -3.18
CA SER A 33 21.16 19.63 -4.23
C SER A 33 20.06 18.61 -3.93
N VAL A 34 19.43 18.06 -4.96
CA VAL A 34 18.37 17.04 -4.81
C VAL A 34 18.89 15.81 -4.03
N ILE A 35 20.17 15.48 -4.20
CA ILE A 35 20.83 14.36 -3.52
C ILE A 35 20.93 14.62 -2.01
N GLU A 36 21.39 15.81 -1.61
CA GLU A 36 21.48 16.21 -0.19
C GLU A 36 20.09 16.28 0.44
N GLN A 37 19.12 16.91 -0.23
CA GLN A 37 17.75 16.94 0.26
C GLN A 37 17.17 15.52 0.47
N ALA A 38 17.48 14.57 -0.43
CA ALA A 38 17.08 13.18 -0.27
C ALA A 38 17.81 12.49 0.88
N ARG A 39 19.08 12.82 1.16
CA ARG A 39 19.82 12.31 2.33
C ARG A 39 19.22 12.83 3.63
N ASP A 40 18.91 14.12 3.68
CA ASP A 40 18.30 14.77 4.86
C ASP A 40 16.92 14.20 5.15
N ARG A 41 16.07 14.05 4.13
CA ARG A 41 14.75 13.40 4.29
C ARG A 41 14.87 11.98 4.82
N ARG A 42 15.85 11.20 4.33
CA ARG A 42 16.11 9.84 4.85
C ARG A 42 16.61 9.87 6.30
N ALA A 43 17.45 10.82 6.66
CA ALA A 43 17.94 10.99 8.03
C ALA A 43 16.80 11.36 8.98
N ALA A 44 16.00 12.38 8.63
CA ALA A 44 14.82 12.78 9.38
C ALA A 44 13.83 11.62 9.57
N GLY A 45 13.52 10.87 8.49
CA GLY A 45 12.64 9.71 8.59
C GLY A 45 13.21 8.56 9.44
N ARG A 46 14.53 8.44 9.60
CA ARG A 46 15.14 7.50 10.55
C ARG A 46 15.01 8.00 11.99
N ILE A 47 15.26 9.29 12.22
CA ILE A 47 15.11 9.92 13.54
C ILE A 47 13.67 9.78 14.04
N ASN A 48 12.68 10.08 13.21
CA ASN A 48 11.26 9.98 13.60
C ASN A 48 10.85 8.54 13.97
N ARG A 49 11.37 7.54 13.25
CA ARG A 49 11.11 6.13 13.60
C ARG A 49 11.77 5.75 14.91
N LEU A 50 13.00 6.19 15.15
CA LEU A 50 13.68 5.97 16.43
C LEU A 50 12.95 6.65 17.58
N GLN A 51 12.42 7.86 17.37
CA GLN A 51 11.60 8.55 18.37
C GLN A 51 10.33 7.76 18.69
N ALA A 52 9.61 7.27 17.67
CA ALA A 52 8.43 6.43 17.90
C ALA A 52 8.75 5.17 18.72
N HIS A 53 9.89 4.53 18.45
CA HIS A 53 10.34 3.39 19.28
C HIS A 53 10.73 3.80 20.70
N LEU A 54 11.36 4.96 20.88
CA LEU A 54 11.64 5.48 22.22
C LEU A 54 10.35 5.78 22.99
N ASP A 55 9.34 6.32 22.33
CA ASP A 55 8.04 6.60 22.92
C ASP A 55 7.33 5.30 23.32
N GLU A 56 7.40 4.26 22.49
CA GLU A 56 6.89 2.92 22.78
C GLU A 56 7.57 2.33 24.03
N VAL A 57 8.91 2.34 24.09
CA VAL A 57 9.68 1.88 25.26
C VAL A 57 9.33 2.67 26.52
N GLN A 58 9.14 3.99 26.40
CA GLN A 58 8.72 4.83 27.53
C GLN A 58 7.29 4.52 27.99
N ALA A 59 6.39 4.22 27.07
CA ALA A 59 5.02 3.82 27.38
C ALA A 59 4.99 2.46 28.10
N GLU A 60 5.80 1.50 27.65
CA GLU A 60 5.98 0.22 28.35
C GLU A 60 6.53 0.43 29.77
N ARG A 61 7.57 1.27 29.92
CA ARG A 61 8.19 1.56 31.22
C ARG A 61 7.21 2.17 32.23
N ARG A 62 6.30 3.04 31.77
CA ARG A 62 5.29 3.68 32.64
C ARG A 62 4.11 2.75 32.94
N GLY A 63 4.02 1.61 32.25
CA GLY A 63 2.87 0.75 32.22
C GLY A 63 1.77 1.34 31.34
N GLN A 64 1.19 0.53 30.46
CA GLN A 64 -0.02 0.93 29.75
C GLN A 64 -1.24 0.67 30.65
N PRO A 65 -2.23 1.58 30.70
CA PRO A 65 -3.50 1.27 31.34
C PRO A 65 -4.12 0.04 30.66
N ALA A 66 -4.73 -0.83 31.46
CA ALA A 66 -5.36 -2.04 30.95
C ALA A 66 -6.42 -1.66 29.89
N ILE A 67 -6.38 -2.33 28.73
CA ILE A 67 -7.42 -2.18 27.72
C ILE A 67 -8.72 -2.76 28.30
N GLU A 68 -9.72 -1.92 28.47
CA GLU A 68 -11.04 -2.36 28.91
C GLU A 68 -11.69 -3.24 27.84
N ALA A 69 -12.28 -4.36 28.27
CA ALA A 69 -12.99 -5.24 27.35
C ALA A 69 -14.24 -4.52 26.81
N GLN A 70 -14.31 -4.37 25.49
CA GLN A 70 -15.50 -3.87 24.81
C GLN A 70 -16.67 -4.81 25.09
N GLN A 71 -17.75 -4.30 25.68
CA GLN A 71 -18.94 -5.10 26.01
C GLN A 71 -19.78 -5.44 24.78
N GLU A 72 -19.75 -4.56 23.77
CA GLU A 72 -20.49 -4.72 22.51
C GLU A 72 -19.53 -4.99 21.36
N ILE A 73 -19.76 -6.08 20.64
CA ILE A 73 -18.92 -6.52 19.52
C ILE A 73 -19.78 -6.48 18.25
N VAL A 74 -19.42 -5.59 17.33
CA VAL A 74 -20.08 -5.44 16.03
C VAL A 74 -19.08 -5.84 14.94
N ILE A 75 -19.32 -6.98 14.30
CA ILE A 75 -18.61 -7.41 13.09
C ILE A 75 -19.56 -7.21 11.90
N PRO A 76 -19.34 -6.19 11.05
CA PRO A 76 -20.23 -5.87 9.94
C PRO A 76 -20.51 -7.08 9.05
N GLY A 77 -21.79 -7.36 8.80
CA GLY A 77 -22.24 -8.45 7.92
C GLY A 77 -22.14 -9.86 8.52
N VAL A 78 -21.66 -10.03 9.75
CA VAL A 78 -21.46 -11.35 10.38
C VAL A 78 -22.29 -11.47 11.65
N ILE A 79 -21.99 -10.66 12.66
CA ILE A 79 -22.61 -10.75 13.99
C ILE A 79 -22.59 -9.38 14.69
N SER A 80 -23.61 -9.13 15.50
CA SER A 80 -23.69 -7.96 16.38
C SER A 80 -24.35 -8.42 17.68
N GLY A 81 -23.76 -8.08 18.82
CA GLY A 81 -24.31 -8.45 20.12
C GLY A 81 -23.34 -8.19 21.26
N THR A 82 -23.83 -8.38 22.48
CA THR A 82 -22.95 -8.29 23.66
C THR A 82 -22.03 -9.50 23.74
N ARG A 83 -20.92 -9.32 24.46
CA ARG A 83 -19.95 -10.38 24.78
C ARG A 83 -20.64 -11.65 25.30
N GLU A 84 -21.61 -11.51 26.18
CA GLU A 84 -22.35 -12.61 26.81
C GLU A 84 -23.25 -13.33 25.80
N GLN A 85 -24.00 -12.57 24.98
CA GLN A 85 -24.88 -13.13 23.95
C GLN A 85 -24.09 -13.95 22.91
N LEU A 86 -22.91 -13.45 22.52
CA LEU A 86 -22.02 -14.16 21.61
C LEU A 86 -21.41 -15.42 22.25
N ALA A 87 -21.04 -15.35 23.52
CA ALA A 87 -20.52 -16.50 24.25
C ALA A 87 -21.58 -17.61 24.39
N GLU A 88 -22.82 -17.23 24.68
CA GLU A 88 -23.96 -18.15 24.76
C GLU A 88 -24.28 -18.76 23.39
N ALA A 89 -24.35 -17.94 22.34
CA ALA A 89 -24.56 -18.42 20.97
C ALA A 89 -23.45 -19.40 20.52
N ALA A 90 -22.20 -19.13 20.87
CA ALA A 90 -21.08 -20.02 20.58
C ALA A 90 -21.21 -21.37 21.33
N ALA A 91 -21.65 -21.34 22.60
CA ALA A 91 -21.90 -22.56 23.38
C ALA A 91 -23.02 -23.40 22.75
N GLN A 92 -24.13 -22.77 22.37
CA GLN A 92 -25.25 -23.43 21.70
C GLN A 92 -24.85 -24.03 20.34
N ALA A 93 -24.09 -23.29 19.53
CA ALA A 93 -23.59 -23.76 18.24
C ALA A 93 -22.65 -24.98 18.38
N ARG A 94 -21.87 -25.04 19.47
CA ARG A 94 -20.99 -26.17 19.76
C ARG A 94 -21.77 -27.44 20.12
N ILE A 95 -22.90 -27.29 20.82
CA ILE A 95 -23.80 -28.40 21.17
C ILE A 95 -24.53 -28.95 19.93
N GLN A 96 -24.96 -28.07 19.02
CA GLN A 96 -25.70 -28.47 17.81
C GLN A 96 -24.84 -29.10 16.72
N ARG A 97 -23.52 -28.91 16.74
CA ARG A 97 -22.60 -29.61 15.82
C ARG A 97 -22.58 -31.10 16.18
N GLN A 98 -23.43 -31.87 15.53
CA GLN A 98 -23.27 -33.32 15.47
C GLN A 98 -21.89 -33.63 14.89
N PRO A 99 -21.14 -34.60 15.44
CA PRO A 99 -19.95 -35.08 14.76
C PRO A 99 -20.41 -35.58 13.38
N ILE A 100 -19.88 -34.98 12.32
CA ILE A 100 -20.09 -35.48 10.98
C ILE A 100 -19.43 -36.85 10.97
N ALA A 101 -20.23 -37.91 11.22
CA ALA A 101 -19.82 -39.26 10.93
C ALA A 101 -19.37 -39.24 9.47
N ALA A 102 -18.12 -39.61 9.23
CA ALA A 102 -17.52 -39.69 7.90
C ALA A 102 -18.32 -40.64 7.03
N LYS A 103 -19.45 -40.17 6.49
CA LYS A 103 -20.14 -40.82 5.39
C LYS A 103 -19.22 -40.60 4.21
N SER A 104 -18.55 -41.66 3.79
CA SER A 104 -17.75 -41.72 2.57
C SER A 104 -18.64 -41.23 1.41
N VAL A 105 -18.48 -39.95 1.07
CA VAL A 105 -19.04 -39.41 -0.16
C VAL A 105 -18.27 -40.12 -1.28
N PRO A 106 -18.91 -40.84 -2.22
CA PRO A 106 -18.17 -41.39 -3.34
C PRO A 106 -17.58 -40.20 -4.10
N SER A 107 -16.25 -40.17 -4.20
CA SER A 107 -15.55 -39.17 -5.01
C SER A 107 -16.21 -39.10 -6.37
N PRO A 108 -16.68 -37.92 -6.83
CA PRO A 108 -17.14 -37.79 -8.19
C PRO A 108 -15.94 -38.04 -9.10
N THR A 109 -16.01 -39.08 -9.92
CA THR A 109 -15.03 -39.34 -10.98
C THR A 109 -14.99 -38.13 -11.89
N LEU A 110 -13.94 -37.32 -11.76
CA LEU A 110 -13.64 -36.24 -12.70
C LEU A 110 -13.39 -36.89 -14.07
N ARG A 111 -14.33 -36.71 -14.99
CA ARG A 111 -14.11 -37.00 -16.41
C ARG A 111 -13.18 -35.90 -16.93
N LEU A 112 -11.92 -36.25 -17.15
CA LEU A 112 -10.99 -35.38 -17.87
C LEU A 112 -11.49 -35.28 -19.32
N VAL A 113 -12.01 -34.12 -19.70
CA VAL A 113 -12.25 -33.79 -21.10
C VAL A 113 -10.95 -33.20 -21.61
N ASP A 114 -10.26 -33.93 -22.49
CA ASP A 114 -9.11 -33.41 -23.22
C ASP A 114 -9.60 -32.35 -24.22
N VAL A 115 -9.66 -31.11 -23.75
CA VAL A 115 -9.80 -29.94 -24.63
C VAL A 115 -8.45 -29.74 -25.30
N ALA A 116 -8.38 -30.03 -26.60
CA ALA A 116 -7.25 -29.62 -27.43
C ALA A 116 -7.02 -28.12 -27.23
N PRO A 117 -5.78 -27.67 -26.96
CA PRO A 117 -5.51 -26.26 -26.68
C PRO A 117 -5.75 -25.46 -27.96
N THR A 118 -6.94 -24.87 -28.06
CA THR A 118 -7.11 -23.65 -28.84
C THR A 118 -6.17 -22.63 -28.20
N PRO A 119 -5.25 -21.98 -28.94
CA PRO A 119 -4.44 -20.91 -28.39
C PRO A 119 -5.37 -19.73 -28.08
N ALA A 120 -6.00 -19.77 -26.90
CA ALA A 120 -6.64 -18.60 -26.33
C ALA A 120 -5.55 -17.54 -26.18
N PRO A 121 -5.79 -16.28 -26.56
CA PRO A 121 -4.85 -15.21 -26.26
C PRO A 121 -4.73 -15.15 -24.73
N SER A 122 -3.59 -15.62 -24.22
CA SER A 122 -3.34 -15.67 -22.79
C SER A 122 -3.42 -14.25 -22.25
N ASN A 123 -4.42 -13.96 -21.42
CA ASN A 123 -4.66 -12.63 -20.85
C ASN A 123 -3.66 -12.29 -19.72
N VAL A 124 -2.53 -12.99 -19.67
CA VAL A 124 -1.46 -12.84 -18.69
C VAL A 124 -0.19 -12.46 -19.43
N LEU A 125 0.18 -11.18 -19.34
CA LEU A 125 1.44 -10.66 -19.87
C LEU A 125 2.57 -11.06 -18.92
N SER A 126 3.33 -12.11 -19.28
CA SER A 126 4.52 -12.52 -18.55
C SER A 126 5.72 -11.70 -19.00
N LEU A 127 6.21 -10.81 -18.14
CA LEU A 127 7.36 -9.95 -18.43
C LEU A 127 8.66 -10.63 -17.99
N PRO A 128 9.76 -10.51 -18.76
CA PRO A 128 11.08 -10.95 -18.32
C PRO A 128 11.59 -10.22 -17.06
N ASP A 129 12.36 -10.91 -16.23
CA ASP A 129 12.85 -10.39 -14.95
C ASP A 129 13.98 -9.35 -15.07
N THR A 130 14.77 -9.39 -16.15
CA THR A 130 15.90 -8.46 -16.34
C THR A 130 15.53 -7.25 -17.21
N PRO A 131 16.06 -6.04 -16.90
CA PRO A 131 15.77 -4.83 -17.69
C PRO A 131 16.12 -4.97 -19.17
N ASP A 132 17.29 -5.56 -19.49
CA ASP A 132 17.72 -5.79 -20.87
C ASP A 132 16.78 -6.74 -21.62
N ALA A 133 16.29 -7.81 -20.95
CA ALA A 133 15.34 -8.74 -21.55
C ALA A 133 13.97 -8.08 -21.78
N ARG A 134 13.52 -7.20 -20.87
CA ARG A 134 12.30 -6.40 -21.09
C ARG A 134 12.43 -5.46 -22.28
N TYR A 135 13.57 -4.83 -22.47
CA TYR A 135 13.79 -3.94 -23.62
C TYR A 135 13.81 -4.71 -24.93
N ARG A 136 14.46 -5.88 -24.98
CA ARG A 136 14.40 -6.77 -26.14
C ARG A 136 12.97 -7.21 -26.44
N TYR A 137 12.22 -7.61 -25.42
CA TYR A 137 10.81 -7.98 -25.55
C TYR A 137 9.97 -6.81 -26.08
N PHE A 138 10.19 -5.59 -25.59
CA PHE A 138 9.57 -4.39 -26.13
C PHE A 138 9.86 -4.18 -27.63
N CYS A 139 11.12 -4.33 -28.08
CA CYS A 139 11.46 -4.22 -29.49
C CYS A 139 10.70 -5.26 -30.33
N THR A 140 10.62 -6.51 -29.87
CA THR A 140 9.88 -7.57 -30.59
C THR A 140 8.39 -7.27 -30.71
N LEU A 141 7.75 -6.76 -29.65
CA LEU A 141 6.35 -6.37 -29.67
C LEU A 141 6.11 -5.16 -30.57
N ARG A 142 7.04 -4.20 -30.59
CA ARG A 142 6.98 -3.02 -31.45
C ARG A 142 7.06 -3.41 -32.93
N ASP A 143 7.99 -4.29 -33.30
CA ASP A 143 8.12 -4.79 -34.67
C ASP A 143 6.87 -5.56 -35.10
N ARG A 144 6.31 -6.37 -34.19
CA ARG A 144 5.07 -7.10 -34.42
C ARG A 144 3.88 -6.17 -34.65
N HIS A 145 3.75 -5.12 -33.84
CA HIS A 145 2.72 -4.10 -33.99
C HIS A 145 2.87 -3.31 -35.31
N GLN A 146 4.09 -2.97 -35.70
CA GLN A 146 4.37 -2.29 -36.98
C GLN A 146 4.02 -3.15 -38.20
N ARG A 147 4.18 -4.47 -38.10
CA ARG A 147 3.79 -5.44 -39.13
C ARG A 147 2.28 -5.73 -39.15
N GLY A 148 1.50 -5.11 -38.28
CA GLY A 148 0.05 -5.26 -38.22
C GLY A 148 -0.42 -6.60 -37.65
N GLU A 149 0.45 -7.34 -36.96
CA GLU A 149 0.04 -8.55 -36.27
C GLU A 149 -0.82 -8.23 -35.04
N PRO A 150 -1.85 -9.04 -34.72
CA PRO A 150 -2.71 -8.81 -33.56
C PRO A 150 -1.95 -9.06 -32.24
N LEU A 151 -1.78 -8.00 -31.45
CA LEU A 151 -1.29 -8.06 -30.07
C LEU A 151 -2.48 -8.11 -29.09
N GLY A 152 -2.31 -8.76 -27.95
CA GLY A 152 -3.31 -8.74 -26.88
C GLY A 152 -3.47 -7.34 -26.27
N GLU A 153 -4.63 -7.05 -25.65
CA GLU A 153 -4.93 -5.74 -25.04
C GLU A 153 -3.87 -5.31 -24.01
N ARG A 154 -3.39 -6.26 -23.20
CA ARG A 154 -2.35 -6.01 -22.18
C ARG A 154 -0.96 -5.78 -22.79
N GLU A 155 -0.66 -6.45 -23.90
CA GLU A 155 0.59 -6.24 -24.65
C GLU A 155 0.60 -4.84 -25.27
N LEU A 156 -0.52 -4.40 -25.82
CA LEU A 156 -0.70 -3.05 -26.37
C LEU A 156 -0.60 -1.98 -25.28
N ASP A 157 -1.30 -2.13 -24.16
CA ASP A 157 -1.22 -1.17 -23.03
C ASP A 157 0.21 -1.08 -22.48
N TRP A 158 0.89 -2.22 -22.36
CA TRP A 158 2.27 -2.23 -21.88
C TRP A 158 3.24 -1.57 -22.88
N LEU A 159 3.12 -1.88 -24.17
CA LEU A 159 3.93 -1.33 -25.26
C LEU A 159 3.74 0.19 -25.39
N LEU A 160 2.50 0.68 -25.40
CA LEU A 160 2.19 2.08 -25.72
C LEU A 160 2.22 2.99 -24.51
N ASN A 161 1.78 2.52 -23.33
CA ASN A 161 1.57 3.38 -22.16
C ASN A 161 2.55 3.11 -21.02
N LYS A 162 2.67 1.86 -20.57
CA LYS A 162 3.38 1.56 -19.32
C LYS A 162 4.89 1.59 -19.48
N TYR A 163 5.44 0.83 -20.44
CA TYR A 163 6.88 0.64 -20.54
C TYR A 163 7.62 1.92 -20.95
N VAL A 164 7.08 2.67 -21.91
CA VAL A 164 7.66 3.94 -22.42
C VAL A 164 7.84 5.00 -21.33
N ARG A 165 7.05 4.95 -20.25
CA ARG A 165 7.13 5.89 -19.12
C ARG A 165 8.19 5.52 -18.08
N THR A 166 8.71 4.30 -18.10
CA THR A 166 9.69 3.80 -17.12
C THR A 166 11.06 4.47 -17.28
N ASN A 167 11.88 4.43 -16.23
CA ASN A 167 13.27 4.87 -16.33
C ASN A 167 14.11 3.91 -17.18
N GLU A 168 13.83 2.60 -17.09
CA GLU A 168 14.48 1.55 -17.87
C GLU A 168 14.44 1.86 -19.37
N TYR A 169 13.25 2.20 -19.88
CA TYR A 169 13.08 2.58 -21.29
C TYR A 169 13.92 3.81 -21.66
N ARG A 170 13.92 4.88 -20.86
CA ARG A 170 14.72 6.08 -21.13
C ARG A 170 16.21 5.78 -21.21
N THR A 171 16.71 4.94 -20.30
CA THR A 171 18.13 4.58 -20.28
C THR A 171 18.54 3.66 -21.43
N LEU A 172 17.70 2.68 -21.78
CA LEU A 172 18.04 1.67 -22.78
C LEU A 172 17.73 2.10 -24.21
N SER A 173 16.79 3.04 -24.41
CA SER A 173 16.51 3.63 -25.73
C SER A 173 17.55 4.66 -26.20
N GLN A 174 18.38 5.17 -25.30
CA GLN A 174 19.46 6.12 -25.61
C GLN A 174 20.83 5.44 -25.82
N ARG A 175 20.91 4.14 -25.57
CA ARG A 175 22.13 3.33 -25.72
C ARG A 175 22.29 2.86 -27.16
#